data_AF-A0A821L278-F1
#
_entry.id   AF-A0A821L278-F1
#
_cell.length_a   1.000
_cell.length_b   1.000
_cell.length_c   1.000
_cell.angle_alpha   90.00
_cell.angle_beta   90.00
_cell.angle_gamma   90.00
#
_symmetry.space_group_name_H-M   'P 1'
#
loop_
_entity.id
_entity.type
_entity.pdbx_description
1 polymer ?
#
loop_
_entity_poly.entity_id
_entity_poly.type
_entity_poly.pdbx_seq_one_letter_code
_entity_poly.pdbx_strand_id
1 'polypeptide(L)'
;MHSVFQIGPMKQINTNKHLWQVDLTLTSDNDPELHVLTEQIRKETYPDAEEWNRLGMLLIKLGYFDKAQEVYDILLDQIMTDREKPFVCHQLGWVKKDQGEYANAIGYYKKSIEIK
;
A
#
# COMPACT_ATOMS: atom_id res chain seq x y z
N MET A 1 6.14 5.60 -18.22
CA MET A 1 7.39 5.61 -17.45
C MET A 1 7.14 6.52 -16.25
N HIS A 2 7.15 6.00 -15.02
CA HIS A 2 6.97 6.83 -13.83
C HIS A 2 8.34 7.34 -13.39
N SER A 3 8.47 8.65 -13.17
CA SER A 3 9.72 9.25 -12.67
C SER A 3 9.78 9.13 -11.16
N VAL A 4 10.85 8.52 -10.64
CA VAL A 4 11.15 8.45 -9.21
C VAL A 4 12.23 9.49 -8.90
N PHE A 5 12.05 10.24 -7.81
CA PHE A 5 13.00 11.26 -7.38
C PHE A 5 13.50 10.96 -5.97
N GLN A 6 14.81 11.07 -5.78
CA GLN A 6 15.42 11.11 -4.45
C GLN A 6 15.23 12.51 -3.85
N ILE A 7 14.78 12.55 -2.60
CA ILE A 7 14.65 13.81 -1.84
C ILE A 7 16.02 14.20 -1.30
N GLY A 8 16.56 15.29 -1.81
CA GLY A 8 17.82 15.88 -1.36
C GLY A 8 17.69 16.72 -0.09
N PRO A 9 18.76 17.44 0.30
CA PRO A 9 18.76 18.26 1.51
C PRO A 9 17.73 19.39 1.42
N MET A 10 16.98 19.58 2.51
CA MET A 10 16.02 20.68 2.64
C MET A 10 16.73 21.93 3.19
N LYS A 11 16.53 23.08 2.56
CA LYS A 11 17.11 24.37 2.96
C LYS A 11 16.01 25.39 3.21
N GLN A 12 16.05 26.07 4.35
CA GLN A 12 15.12 27.15 4.65
C GLN A 12 15.48 28.40 3.83
N ILE A 13 14.50 29.03 3.19
CA ILE A 13 14.75 30.22 2.37
C ILE A 13 14.87 31.43 3.30
N ASN A 14 16.04 32.07 3.27
CA ASN A 14 16.53 33.07 4.23
C ASN A 14 15.55 34.19 4.64
N THR A 15 14.55 34.50 3.83
CA THR A 15 13.59 35.60 4.07
C THR A 15 12.26 35.18 4.67
N ASN A 16 11.89 33.89 4.67
CA ASN A 16 10.62 33.43 5.21
C ASN A 16 10.79 32.09 5.93
N LYS A 17 10.56 32.10 7.25
CA LYS A 17 10.71 30.91 8.10
C LYS A 17 9.76 29.76 7.73
N HIS A 18 8.72 30.04 6.95
CA HIS A 18 7.74 29.06 6.50
C HIS A 18 8.04 28.50 5.10
N LEU A 19 9.08 28.99 4.41
CA LEU A 19 9.45 28.50 3.08
C LEU A 19 10.71 27.64 3.13
N TRP A 20 10.59 26.46 2.54
CA TRP A 20 11.66 25.47 2.43
C TRP A 20 11.86 25.12 0.96
N GLN A 21 13.10 25.13 0.51
CA GLN A 21 13.52 24.60 -0.77
C GLN A 21 13.97 23.15 -0.56
N VAL A 22 13.53 22.27 -1.45
CA VAL A 22 13.93 20.86 -1.50
C VAL A 22 14.43 20.57 -2.90
N ASP A 23 15.66 20.10 -3.00
CA ASP A 23 16.23 19.69 -4.28
C ASP A 23 15.84 18.23 -4.56
N LEU A 24 15.28 17.96 -5.75
CA LEU A 24 14.87 16.62 -6.18
C LEU A 24 15.78 16.14 -7.30
N THR A 25 16.33 14.93 -7.15
CA THR A 25 17.20 14.32 -8.18
C THR A 25 16.48 13.15 -8.83
N LEU A 26 16.44 13.10 -10.16
CA LEU A 26 15.87 11.97 -10.88
C LEU A 26 16.73 10.73 -10.64
N THR A 27 16.10 9.66 -10.17
CA THR A 27 16.75 8.40 -9.84
C THR A 27 16.71 7.44 -11.03
N SER A 28 17.78 6.64 -11.22
CA SER A 28 17.81 5.55 -12.19
C SER A 28 17.27 4.25 -11.61
N ASP A 29 16.79 3.32 -12.45
CA ASP A 29 16.32 2.00 -12.01
C ASP A 29 17.39 1.16 -11.26
N ASN A 30 18.67 1.49 -11.44
CA ASN A 30 19.80 0.82 -10.80
C ASN A 30 20.29 1.52 -9.52
N ASP A 31 19.54 2.47 -8.97
CA ASP A 31 19.91 3.17 -7.75
C ASP A 31 19.88 2.22 -6.53
N PRO A 32 20.99 2.05 -5.80
CA PRO A 32 21.05 1.20 -4.62
C PRO A 32 20.05 1.59 -3.52
N GLU A 33 19.77 2.89 -3.34
CA GLU A 33 18.80 3.34 -2.33
C GLU A 33 17.38 2.97 -2.73
N LEU A 34 17.05 3.10 -4.02
CA LEU A 34 15.77 2.64 -4.56
C LEU A 34 15.61 1.12 -4.40
N HIS A 35 16.70 0.36 -4.60
CA HIS A 35 16.71 -1.08 -4.37
C HIS A 35 16.46 -1.42 -2.89
N VAL A 36 17.16 -0.76 -1.96
CA VAL A 36 16.95 -0.95 -0.52
C VAL A 36 15.52 -0.61 -0.10
N LEU A 37 14.97 0.49 -0.60
CA LEU A 37 13.57 0.86 -0.34
C LEU A 37 12.61 -0.21 -0.86
N THR A 38 12.84 -0.72 -2.07
CA THR A 38 12.01 -1.78 -2.67
C THR A 38 12.07 -3.05 -1.83
N GLU A 39 13.25 -3.43 -1.35
CA GLU A 39 13.41 -4.59 -0.46
C GLU A 39 12.79 -4.38 0.92
N GLN A 40 12.83 -3.17 1.45
CA GLN A 40 12.15 -2.83 2.70
C GLN A 40 10.63 -2.93 2.56
N ILE A 41 10.06 -2.36 1.49
CA ILE A 41 8.64 -2.49 1.16
C ILE A 41 8.26 -3.96 0.98
N ARG A 42 9.12 -4.75 0.32
CA ARG A 42 8.97 -6.20 0.18
C ARG A 42 8.90 -6.92 1.53
N LYS A 43 9.73 -6.55 2.49
CA LYS A 43 9.73 -7.14 3.85
C LYS A 43 8.50 -6.72 4.66
N GLU A 44 8.12 -5.44 4.60
CA GLU A 44 6.96 -4.90 5.31
C GLU A 44 5.61 -5.41 4.76
N THR A 45 5.58 -5.80 3.49
CA THR A 45 4.39 -6.40 2.83
C THR A 45 4.23 -7.90 3.08
N TYR A 46 4.87 -8.41 4.15
CA TYR A 46 4.87 -9.81 4.64
C TYR A 46 5.67 -10.80 3.77
N PRO A 47 6.73 -11.45 4.29
CA PRO A 47 7.56 -12.37 3.52
C PRO A 47 6.89 -13.73 3.21
N ASP A 48 5.83 -14.12 3.93
CA ASP A 48 5.21 -15.46 3.87
C ASP A 48 3.80 -15.49 3.24
N ALA A 49 3.33 -14.40 2.64
CA ALA A 49 2.00 -14.32 2.03
C ALA A 49 1.98 -14.81 0.57
N GLU A 50 0.86 -15.37 0.11
CA GLU A 50 0.65 -15.65 -1.32
C GLU A 50 0.88 -14.40 -2.17
N GLU A 51 1.44 -14.58 -3.38
CA GLU A 51 1.93 -13.50 -4.25
C GLU A 51 0.89 -12.37 -4.47
N TRP A 52 -0.38 -12.75 -4.61
CA TRP A 52 -1.51 -11.84 -4.80
C TRP A 52 -1.85 -11.01 -3.54
N ASN A 53 -1.77 -11.60 -2.35
CA ASN A 53 -2.00 -10.88 -1.10
C ASN A 53 -0.96 -9.78 -0.88
N ARG A 54 0.30 -10.09 -1.21
CA ARG A 54 1.41 -9.15 -1.14
C ARG A 54 1.24 -8.01 -2.15
N LEU A 55 0.79 -8.32 -3.37
CA LEU A 55 0.45 -7.30 -4.37
C LEU A 55 -0.67 -6.38 -3.87
N GLY A 56 -1.75 -6.93 -3.30
CA GLY A 56 -2.85 -6.14 -2.73
C GLY A 56 -2.38 -5.18 -1.63
N MET A 57 -1.54 -5.64 -0.70
CA MET A 57 -0.98 -4.81 0.36
C MET A 57 -0.08 -3.70 -0.19
N LEU A 58 0.76 -4.03 -1.17
CA LEU A 58 1.61 -3.05 -1.84
C LEU A 58 0.78 -1.95 -2.50
N LEU A 59 -0.31 -2.32 -3.19
CA LEU A 59 -1.21 -1.38 -3.84
C LEU A 59 -1.88 -0.45 -2.83
N ILE A 60 -2.29 -0.95 -1.65
CA ILE A 60 -2.78 -0.11 -0.54
C ILE A 60 -1.72 0.90 -0.12
N LYS A 61 -0.48 0.45 0.14
CA LYS A 61 0.62 1.32 0.59
C LYS A 61 0.98 2.39 -0.43
N LEU A 62 0.82 2.10 -1.72
CA LEU A 62 1.05 3.03 -2.81
C LEU A 62 -0.17 3.93 -3.12
N GLY A 63 -1.29 3.76 -2.42
CA GLY A 63 -2.51 4.54 -2.64
C GLY A 63 -3.35 4.13 -3.86
N TYR A 64 -3.02 3.00 -4.50
CA TYR A 64 -3.78 2.45 -5.62
C TYR A 64 -4.95 1.60 -5.12
N PHE A 65 -5.89 2.23 -4.41
CA PHE A 65 -6.96 1.54 -3.70
C PHE A 65 -7.91 0.76 -4.61
N ASP A 66 -8.26 1.29 -5.78
CA ASP A 66 -9.15 0.60 -6.73
C ASP A 66 -8.53 -0.71 -7.23
N LYS A 67 -7.23 -0.68 -7.57
CA LYS A 67 -6.49 -1.88 -7.97
C LYS A 67 -6.30 -2.86 -6.81
N ALA A 68 -6.08 -2.34 -5.59
CA ALA A 68 -6.01 -3.19 -4.41
C ALA A 68 -7.34 -3.92 -4.18
N GLN A 69 -8.46 -3.21 -4.38
CA GLN A 69 -9.79 -3.80 -4.30
C GLN A 69 -9.96 -4.92 -5.34
N GLU A 70 -9.64 -4.67 -6.61
CA GLU A 70 -9.70 -5.69 -7.67
C GLU A 70 -8.93 -6.96 -7.31
N VAL A 71 -7.70 -6.82 -6.79
CA VAL A 71 -6.88 -7.96 -6.37
C VAL A 71 -7.56 -8.76 -5.27
N TYR A 72 -8.09 -8.09 -4.25
CA TYR A 72 -8.75 -8.76 -3.13
C TYR A 72 -10.13 -9.33 -3.49
N ASP A 73 -10.86 -8.72 -4.42
CA ASP A 73 -12.11 -9.28 -4.94
C ASP A 73 -11.84 -10.58 -5.72
N ILE A 74 -10.82 -10.60 -6.59
CA ILE A 74 -10.38 -11.82 -7.29
C ILE A 74 -9.95 -12.91 -6.29
N LEU A 75 -9.20 -12.55 -5.25
CA LEU A 75 -8.81 -13.49 -4.20
C LEU A 75 -10.02 -14.04 -3.46
N LEU A 76 -10.99 -13.19 -3.13
CA LEU A 76 -12.21 -13.61 -2.45
C LEU A 76 -13.01 -14.63 -3.28
N ASP A 77 -13.03 -14.46 -4.61
CA ASP A 77 -13.68 -15.40 -5.54
C ASP A 77 -12.91 -16.73 -5.70
N GLN A 78 -11.58 -16.71 -5.58
CA GLN A 78 -10.73 -17.90 -5.72
C GLN A 78 -10.62 -18.73 -4.45
N ILE A 79 -10.86 -18.13 -3.28
CA ILE A 79 -10.77 -18.82 -2.00
C ILE A 79 -11.84 -19.90 -1.88
N MET A 80 -11.40 -21.16 -1.92
CA MET A 80 -12.28 -22.33 -1.79
C MET A 80 -12.58 -22.69 -0.34
N THR A 81 -11.83 -22.14 0.64
CA THR A 81 -11.95 -22.50 2.05
C THR A 81 -12.29 -21.29 2.93
N ASP A 82 -13.13 -21.48 3.94
CA ASP A 82 -13.50 -20.37 4.84
C ASP A 82 -12.35 -19.87 5.73
N ARG A 83 -11.18 -20.52 5.68
CA ARG A 83 -10.01 -20.14 6.48
C ARG A 83 -9.37 -18.83 6.03
N GLU A 84 -9.40 -18.53 4.74
CA GLU A 84 -8.69 -17.38 4.15
C GLU A 84 -9.63 -16.17 3.92
N LYS A 85 -10.93 -16.42 3.84
CA LYS A 85 -11.95 -15.37 3.67
C LYS A 85 -11.93 -14.30 4.79
N PRO A 86 -11.72 -14.62 6.07
CA PRO A 86 -11.59 -13.62 7.13
C PRO A 86 -10.49 -12.61 6.83
N PHE A 87 -9.34 -13.10 6.36
CA PHE A 87 -8.19 -12.26 6.05
C PHE A 87 -8.49 -11.34 4.87
N VAL A 88 -9.00 -11.88 3.75
CA VAL A 88 -9.31 -11.05 2.57
C VAL A 88 -10.40 -10.01 2.86
N CYS A 89 -11.44 -10.38 3.62
CA CYS A 89 -12.44 -9.42 4.11
C CYS A 89 -11.80 -8.30 4.94
N HIS A 90 -10.86 -8.62 5.82
CA HIS A 90 -10.14 -7.61 6.59
C HIS A 90 -9.35 -6.66 5.69
N GLN A 91 -8.66 -7.18 4.67
CA GLN A 91 -7.90 -6.37 3.71
C GLN A 91 -8.81 -5.43 2.89
N LEU A 92 -9.96 -5.91 2.43
CA LEU A 92 -10.99 -5.06 1.78
C LEU A 92 -11.50 -3.96 2.72
N GLY A 93 -11.63 -4.26 4.02
CA GLY A 93 -11.93 -3.27 5.04
C GLY A 93 -10.86 -2.17 5.13
N TRP A 94 -9.57 -2.56 5.10
CA TRP A 94 -8.46 -1.60 5.05
C TRP A 94 -8.50 -0.72 3.80
N VAL A 95 -8.75 -1.31 2.62
CA VAL A 95 -8.89 -0.56 1.36
C VAL A 95 -9.98 0.51 1.51
N LYS A 96 -11.18 0.12 1.96
CA LYS A 96 -12.31 1.04 2.13
C LYS A 96 -12.04 2.13 3.15
N LYS A 97 -11.33 1.80 4.24
CA LYS A 97 -10.94 2.76 5.27
C LYS A 97 -9.95 3.79 4.71
N ASP A 98 -8.97 3.38 3.91
CA ASP A 98 -8.00 4.31 3.29
C ASP A 98 -8.62 5.12 2.14
N GLN A 99 -9.69 4.64 1.50
CA GLN A 99 -10.55 5.42 0.58
C GLN A 99 -11.48 6.42 1.30
N GLY A 100 -11.60 6.37 2.63
CA GLY A 100 -12.54 7.19 3.40
C GLY A 100 -13.98 6.65 3.44
N GLU A 101 -14.24 5.47 2.90
CA GLU A 101 -15.54 4.80 2.91
C GLU A 101 -15.76 4.01 4.21
N TYR A 102 -15.82 4.71 5.34
CA TYR A 102 -15.80 4.07 6.67
C TYR A 102 -16.96 3.11 6.94
N ALA A 103 -18.16 3.39 6.42
CA ALA A 103 -19.32 2.52 6.58
C ALA A 103 -19.10 1.15 5.91
N ASN A 104 -18.53 1.18 4.69
CA ASN A 104 -18.18 -0.03 3.95
C ASN A 104 -17.03 -0.78 4.64
N ALA A 105 -16.02 -0.05 5.14
CA ALA A 105 -14.92 -0.63 5.90
C ALA A 105 -15.42 -1.41 7.13
N ILE A 106 -16.33 -0.82 7.91
CA ILE A 106 -16.96 -1.50 9.06
C ILE A 106 -17.69 -2.77 8.61
N GLY A 107 -18.41 -2.72 7.49
CA GLY A 107 -19.09 -3.89 6.92
C GLY A 107 -18.12 -5.04 6.64
N TYR A 108 -16.98 -4.74 6.03
CA TYR A 108 -15.95 -5.74 5.74
C TYR A 108 -15.25 -6.27 6.99
N TYR A 109 -14.92 -5.43 7.97
CA TYR A 109 -14.34 -5.92 9.23
C TYR A 109 -15.31 -6.81 10.01
N LYS A 110 -16.61 -6.51 9.99
CA LYS A 110 -17.61 -7.38 10.62
C LYS A 110 -17.66 -8.74 9.94
N LYS A 111 -17.73 -8.77 8.60
CA LYS A 111 -17.66 -10.03 7.83
C LYS A 111 -16.42 -10.85 8.17
N SER A 112 -15.26 -10.19 8.32
CA SER A 112 -14.00 -10.84 8.71
C SER A 112 -14.10 -11.58 10.05
N ILE A 113 -14.82 -11.01 11.03
CA ILE A 113 -14.95 -11.58 12.38
C ILE A 113 -16.06 -12.65 12.45
N GLU A 114 -17.10 -12.52 11.63
CA GLU A 114 -18.25 -13.44 11.60
C GLU A 114 -17.91 -14.81 11.00
N ILE A 115 -16.92 -14.86 10.10
CA ILE A 115 -16.43 -16.11 9.50
C ILE A 115 -15.52 -16.82 10.53
N LYS A 116 -15.96 -18.00 10.99
CA LYS A 116 -15.28 -18.83 11.99
C LYS A 116 -14.59 -20.04 11.37
#